data_AF-A0A2J0N1X1-F1
#
_entry.id   AF-A0A2J0N1X1-F1
#
_cell.length_a   1.000
_cell.length_b   1.000
_cell.length_c   1.000
_cell.angle_alpha   90.00
_cell.angle_beta   90.00
_cell.angle_gamma   90.00
#
_symmetry.space_group_name_H-M   'P 1'
#
loop_
_entity.id
_entity.type
_entity.pdbx_description
1 polymer ?
#
loop_
_entity_poly.entity_id
_entity_poly.type
_entity_poly.pdbx_seq_one_letter_code
_entity_poly.pdbx_strand_id
1 'polypeptide(L)'
;KLNIPTANYKNIAILNETIDKESKIDQQKIMQESQNLLLNLQSAIAAKSSRSDMDTLVAKASLFKDQKISPFSFYSYLEDLANKHLKDQMSKYPNLMDFVDYLTKVNSLESVKLFVEMEDLSYEIKQRLAKNDEEKILTQALRSIKFLEGFFNLKISNEELDYYLQNKASCNIAFFEAFLKPAIKKYNLSDFVDFNPSLIDSHLQEIEDFYKTVKSRDQAMFTNTTSEVEKRNVRVATLITGGFHTQGITRLLKEKGYSYIVISPFSKTEIDEENYHFLLSGKRKPIEELIKDLDKPSEDKASQVSAKLRVPLNSAERLKDAISNVTNVSPILLYSSEKPEAYLTGKVIAIQGIGGTGGLLLRPLLEGGAIVIASDVDPIKVSAAIKEFKS
;
A
#
# COMPACT_ATOMS: atom_id res chain seq x y z
N LYS A 1 -18.46 20.91 17.07
CA LYS A 1 -19.93 21.17 16.94
C LYS A 1 -20.78 19.91 17.07
N LEU A 2 -20.45 18.79 16.42
CA LEU A 2 -21.24 17.55 16.52
C LEU A 2 -20.74 16.54 17.56
N ASN A 3 -19.65 16.82 18.28
CA ASN A 3 -19.02 15.94 19.28
C ASN A 3 -18.83 14.49 18.80
N ILE A 4 -18.39 14.33 17.54
CA ILE A 4 -18.03 13.02 17.01
C ILE A 4 -16.61 12.73 17.49
N PRO A 5 -16.39 11.68 18.31
CA PRO A 5 -15.06 11.33 18.77
C PRO A 5 -14.26 10.74 17.59
N THR A 6 -13.49 11.60 16.91
CA THR A 6 -12.57 11.16 15.85
C THR A 6 -11.52 10.16 16.37
N ALA A 7 -11.32 10.09 17.69
CA ALA A 7 -10.53 9.06 18.36
C ALA A 7 -11.04 7.62 18.15
N ASN A 8 -12.32 7.43 17.79
CA ASN A 8 -12.86 6.12 17.45
C ASN A 8 -12.37 5.61 16.08
N TYR A 9 -11.78 6.50 15.26
CA TYR A 9 -11.28 6.22 13.93
C TYR A 9 -9.75 6.25 13.95
N LYS A 10 -9.13 5.07 13.98
CA LYS A 10 -7.68 4.92 14.19
C LYS A 10 -6.87 5.71 13.17
N ASN A 11 -7.14 5.55 11.88
CA ASN A 11 -6.37 6.18 10.82
C ASN A 11 -6.67 7.67 10.69
N ILE A 12 -7.91 8.10 10.94
CA ILE A 12 -8.24 9.54 11.03
C ILE A 12 -7.51 10.20 12.21
N ALA A 13 -7.43 9.53 13.36
CA ALA A 13 -6.68 10.02 14.52
C ALA A 13 -5.18 10.15 14.21
N ILE A 14 -4.58 9.13 13.60
CA ILE A 14 -3.19 9.17 13.12
C ILE A 14 -3.00 10.33 12.14
N LEU A 15 -3.90 10.49 11.16
CA LEU A 15 -3.82 11.58 10.18
C LEU A 15 -3.82 12.96 10.87
N ASN A 16 -4.77 13.21 11.77
CA ASN A 16 -4.83 14.48 12.49
C ASN A 16 -3.57 14.72 13.32
N GLU A 17 -3.09 13.70 14.03
CA GLU A 17 -1.86 13.80 14.81
C GLU A 17 -0.65 14.11 13.93
N THR A 18 -0.55 13.46 12.75
CA THR A 18 0.53 13.73 11.79
C THR A 18 0.45 15.13 11.22
N ILE A 19 -0.74 15.68 10.96
CA ILE A 19 -0.91 17.07 10.52
C ILE A 19 -0.42 18.06 11.60
N ASP A 20 -0.80 17.81 12.85
CA ASP A 20 -0.38 18.65 13.98
C ASP A 20 1.13 18.58 14.20
N LYS A 21 1.73 17.39 14.07
CA LYS A 21 3.19 17.20 14.14
C LYS A 21 3.90 17.88 12.98
N GLU A 22 3.40 17.69 11.76
CA GLU A 22 3.96 18.29 10.54
C GLU A 22 4.05 19.81 10.67
N SER A 23 3.04 20.45 11.27
CA SER A 23 3.02 21.90 11.50
C SER A 23 4.12 22.42 12.43
N LYS A 24 4.75 21.54 13.22
CA LYS A 24 5.79 21.87 14.22
C LYS A 24 7.20 21.50 13.74
N ILE A 25 7.32 20.87 12.56
CA ILE A 25 8.61 20.40 12.02
C ILE A 25 9.47 21.60 11.61
N ASP A 26 10.65 21.71 12.24
CA ASP A 26 11.71 22.64 11.84
C ASP A 26 12.78 21.90 11.03
N GLN A 27 12.71 22.03 9.71
CA GLN A 27 13.63 21.36 8.79
C GLN A 27 15.09 21.73 9.02
N GLN A 28 15.39 22.97 9.42
CA GLN A 28 16.77 23.41 9.63
C GLN A 28 17.36 22.74 10.86
N LYS A 29 16.60 22.68 11.96
CA LYS A 29 17.05 21.99 13.18
C LYS A 29 17.20 20.49 12.97
N ILE A 30 16.26 19.84 12.28
CA ILE A 30 16.38 18.42 11.94
C ILE A 30 17.66 18.15 11.15
N MET A 31 17.98 19.01 10.18
CA MET A 31 19.19 18.86 9.38
C MET A 31 20.46 19.03 10.23
N GLN A 32 20.52 20.06 11.09
CA GLN A 32 21.64 20.29 12.00
C GLN A 32 21.82 19.13 12.98
N GLU A 33 20.73 18.65 13.58
CA GLU A 33 20.74 17.52 14.50
C GLU A 33 21.16 16.22 13.79
N SER A 34 20.68 15.98 12.57
CA SER A 34 21.07 14.82 11.75
C SER A 34 22.56 14.83 11.42
N GLN A 35 23.12 15.98 11.06
CA GLN A 35 24.55 16.15 10.81
C GLN A 35 25.38 15.84 12.06
N ASN A 36 25.00 16.44 13.18
CA ASN A 36 25.69 16.24 14.45
C ASN A 36 25.60 14.79 14.92
N LEU A 37 24.45 14.14 14.73
CA LEU A 37 24.27 12.72 15.04
C LEU A 37 25.16 11.84 14.17
N LEU A 38 25.23 12.09 12.87
CA LEU A 38 26.10 11.36 11.95
C LEU A 38 27.58 11.45 12.35
N LEU A 39 28.07 12.66 12.65
CA LEU A 39 29.46 12.86 13.10
C LEU A 39 29.77 12.12 14.40
N ASN A 40 28.84 12.17 15.36
CA ASN A 40 28.99 11.48 16.64
C ASN A 40 28.92 9.95 16.47
N LEU A 41 28.05 9.45 15.60
CA LEU A 41 27.95 8.03 15.24
C LEU A 41 29.25 7.53 14.62
N GLN A 42 29.80 8.25 13.63
CA GLN A 42 31.08 7.91 13.01
C GLN A 42 32.20 7.82 14.03
N SER A 43 32.30 8.83 14.91
CA SER A 43 33.31 8.87 15.96
C SER A 43 33.18 7.68 16.93
N ALA A 44 31.96 7.35 17.34
CA ALA A 44 31.69 6.24 18.26
C ALA A 44 31.92 4.86 17.63
N ILE A 45 31.54 4.68 16.35
CA ILE A 45 31.73 3.43 15.60
C ILE A 45 33.23 3.20 15.36
N ALA A 46 33.97 4.25 14.96
CA ALA A 46 35.41 4.20 14.77
C ALA A 46 36.15 3.81 16.06
N ALA A 47 35.77 4.41 17.20
CA ALA A 47 36.34 4.07 18.50
C ALA A 47 36.12 2.60 18.91
N LYS A 48 35.02 1.98 18.48
CA LYS A 48 34.68 0.57 18.76
C LYS A 48 35.17 -0.40 17.68
N SER A 49 35.84 0.08 16.62
CA SER A 49 36.33 -0.73 15.49
C SER A 49 35.25 -1.60 14.81
N SER A 50 33.99 -1.14 14.81
CA SER A 50 32.88 -1.87 14.17
C SER A 50 32.82 -1.58 12.67
N ARG A 51 33.62 -2.28 11.88
CA ARG A 51 33.73 -2.08 10.42
C ARG A 51 32.40 -2.27 9.69
N SER A 52 31.62 -3.28 10.07
CA SER A 52 30.32 -3.58 9.45
C SER A 52 29.28 -2.47 9.65
N ASP A 53 29.25 -1.85 10.83
CA ASP A 53 28.31 -0.75 11.11
C ASP A 53 28.70 0.51 10.34
N MET A 54 30.01 0.76 10.20
CA MET A 54 30.52 1.89 9.41
C MET A 54 30.19 1.73 7.93
N ASP A 55 30.45 0.54 7.37
CA ASP A 55 30.14 0.23 5.96
C ASP A 55 28.63 0.37 5.68
N THR A 56 27.79 -0.12 6.61
CA THR A 56 26.33 -0.02 6.50
C THR A 56 25.85 1.45 6.61
N LEU A 57 26.45 2.24 7.50
CA LEU A 57 26.13 3.66 7.66
C LEU A 57 26.43 4.45 6.38
N VAL A 58 27.60 4.23 5.79
CA VAL A 58 28.00 4.87 4.51
C VAL A 58 27.07 4.45 3.38
N ALA A 59 26.77 3.15 3.27
CA ALA A 59 25.88 2.63 2.23
C ALA A 59 24.45 3.21 2.34
N LYS A 60 23.87 3.22 3.55
CA LYS A 60 22.53 3.79 3.80
C LYS A 60 22.50 5.30 3.56
N ALA A 61 23.53 6.03 3.97
CA ALA A 61 23.64 7.47 3.70
C ALA A 61 23.73 7.76 2.20
N SER A 62 24.49 6.97 1.44
CA SER A 62 24.58 7.09 -0.02
C SER A 62 23.23 6.79 -0.69
N LEU A 63 22.57 5.70 -0.32
CA LEU A 63 21.25 5.34 -0.86
C LEU A 63 20.20 6.41 -0.55
N PHE A 64 20.26 7.03 0.64
CA PHE A 64 19.36 8.12 0.99
C PHE A 64 19.65 9.39 0.18
N LYS A 65 20.93 9.74 0.00
CA LYS A 65 21.36 10.86 -0.86
C LYS A 65 20.89 10.68 -2.31
N ASP A 66 20.91 9.44 -2.80
CA ASP A 66 20.43 9.06 -4.13
C ASP A 66 18.89 8.92 -4.20
N GLN A 67 18.16 9.16 -3.11
CA GLN A 67 16.71 8.98 -3.00
C GLN A 67 16.22 7.54 -3.28
N LYS A 68 17.10 6.54 -3.12
CA LYS A 68 16.81 5.12 -3.32
C LYS A 68 16.15 4.45 -2.11
N ILE A 69 16.18 5.10 -0.94
CA ILE A 69 15.46 4.66 0.26
C ILE A 69 14.62 5.82 0.82
N SER A 70 13.52 5.48 1.49
CA SER A 70 12.62 6.48 2.07
C SER A 70 13.26 7.19 3.27
N PRO A 71 12.81 8.42 3.58
CA PRO A 71 13.19 9.10 4.82
C PRO A 71 12.94 8.25 6.07
N PHE A 72 11.78 7.61 6.17
CA PHE A 72 11.48 6.71 7.30
C PHE A 72 12.54 5.61 7.44
N SER A 73 12.90 4.93 6.35
CA SER A 73 13.92 3.88 6.39
C SER A 73 15.30 4.39 6.82
N PHE A 74 15.69 5.60 6.40
CA PHE A 74 16.98 6.17 6.77
C PHE A 74 17.02 6.66 8.21
N TYR A 75 16.02 7.44 8.64
CA TYR A 75 16.04 8.06 9.96
C TYR A 75 15.76 7.05 11.08
N SER A 76 14.90 6.04 10.87
CA SER A 76 14.76 4.93 11.82
C SER A 76 16.06 4.13 11.94
N TYR A 77 16.79 3.93 10.83
CA TYR A 77 18.12 3.30 10.90
C TYR A 77 19.11 4.13 11.72
N LEU A 78 19.12 5.46 11.57
CA LEU A 78 19.98 6.33 12.40
C LEU A 78 19.62 6.25 13.88
N GLU A 79 18.33 6.23 14.20
CA GLU A 79 17.85 6.05 15.58
C GLU A 79 18.30 4.70 16.16
N ASP A 80 18.11 3.60 15.45
CA ASP A 80 18.55 2.26 15.87
C ASP A 80 20.07 2.21 16.09
N LEU A 81 20.84 2.77 15.16
CA LEU A 81 22.29 2.81 15.23
C LEU A 81 22.78 3.68 16.39
N ALA A 82 22.09 4.78 16.68
CA ALA A 82 22.40 5.66 17.80
C ALA A 82 22.04 5.01 19.14
N ASN A 83 20.91 4.32 19.25
CA ASN A 83 20.56 3.51 20.42
C ASN A 83 21.59 2.41 20.69
N LYS A 84 22.18 1.82 19.64
CA LYS A 84 23.26 0.84 19.74
C LYS A 84 24.58 1.46 20.23
N HIS A 85 24.97 2.63 19.71
CA HIS A 85 26.34 3.15 19.88
C HIS A 85 26.49 4.32 20.86
N LEU A 86 25.46 5.14 21.01
CA LEU A 86 25.44 6.43 21.70
C LEU A 86 24.44 6.47 22.87
N LYS A 87 24.10 5.30 23.47
CA LYS A 87 23.13 5.12 24.57
C LYS A 87 22.93 6.38 25.44
N ASP A 88 21.67 6.77 25.62
CA ASP A 88 21.21 7.91 26.42
C ASP A 88 21.56 9.31 25.88
N GLN A 89 22.09 9.42 24.65
CA GLN A 89 22.37 10.72 24.01
C GLN A 89 21.30 11.16 23.01
N MET A 90 20.27 10.35 22.74
CA MET A 90 19.19 10.72 21.82
C MET A 90 18.38 11.94 22.28
N SER A 91 18.37 12.21 23.60
CA SER A 91 17.80 13.43 24.17
C SER A 91 18.46 14.73 23.69
N LYS A 92 19.67 14.66 23.12
CA LYS A 92 20.35 15.82 22.50
C LYS A 92 19.81 16.19 21.12
N TYR A 93 18.96 15.34 20.53
CA TYR A 93 18.41 15.52 19.18
C TYR A 93 16.87 15.53 19.19
N PRO A 94 16.23 16.44 19.95
CA PRO A 94 14.78 16.41 20.14
C PRO A 94 14.00 16.64 18.84
N ASN A 95 14.46 17.52 17.94
CA ASN A 95 13.73 17.80 16.70
C ASN A 95 13.81 16.60 15.73
N LEU A 96 14.95 15.91 15.71
CA LEU A 96 15.13 14.67 14.94
C LEU A 96 14.27 13.54 15.51
N MET A 97 14.20 13.39 16.83
CA MET A 97 13.34 12.39 17.48
C MET A 97 11.86 12.65 17.17
N ASP A 98 11.40 13.91 17.26
CA ASP A 98 10.03 14.30 16.90
C ASP A 98 9.75 13.99 15.42
N PHE A 99 10.74 14.18 14.56
CA PHE A 99 10.64 13.87 13.13
C PHE A 99 10.58 12.36 12.85
N VAL A 100 11.37 11.54 13.56
CA VAL A 100 11.29 10.07 13.46
C VAL A 100 9.93 9.56 13.93
N ASP A 101 9.39 10.09 15.04
CA ASP A 101 8.04 9.73 15.51
C ASP A 101 6.96 10.16 14.50
N TYR A 102 7.11 11.34 13.88
CA TYR A 102 6.24 11.76 12.77
C TYR A 102 6.29 10.78 11.59
N LEU A 103 7.49 10.43 11.11
CA LEU A 103 7.66 9.50 9.98
C LEU A 103 7.11 8.12 10.32
N THR A 104 7.29 7.65 11.55
CA THR A 104 6.75 6.38 12.05
C THR A 104 5.22 6.38 11.99
N LYS A 105 4.58 7.46 12.44
CA LYS A 105 3.11 7.61 12.39
C LYS A 105 2.59 7.65 10.97
N VAL A 106 3.20 8.46 10.10
CA VAL A 106 2.83 8.50 8.68
C VAL A 106 2.98 7.13 8.03
N ASN A 107 4.07 6.41 8.31
CA ASN A 107 4.29 5.08 7.75
C ASN A 107 3.36 4.00 8.33
N SER A 108 2.77 4.24 9.51
CA SER A 108 1.77 3.36 10.12
C SER A 108 0.35 3.56 9.60
N LEU A 109 0.12 4.62 8.81
CA LEU A 109 -1.18 4.96 8.25
C LEU A 109 -1.61 3.94 7.19
N GLU A 110 -2.76 3.31 7.40
CA GLU A 110 -3.33 2.34 6.46
C GLU A 110 -4.29 3.07 5.52
N SER A 111 -3.79 3.54 4.36
CA SER A 111 -4.54 4.43 3.45
C SER A 111 -5.91 3.89 3.02
N VAL A 112 -6.03 2.60 2.73
CA VAL A 112 -7.32 1.97 2.38
C VAL A 112 -8.31 2.09 3.53
N LYS A 113 -7.87 1.78 4.76
CA LYS A 113 -8.70 1.90 5.95
C LYS A 113 -9.03 3.36 6.28
N LEU A 114 -8.13 4.29 6.01
CA LEU A 114 -8.42 5.72 6.14
C LEU A 114 -9.62 6.12 5.28
N PHE A 115 -9.70 5.69 4.01
CA PHE A 115 -10.84 6.01 3.16
C PHE A 115 -12.14 5.39 3.67
N VAL A 116 -12.10 4.15 4.16
CA VAL A 116 -13.26 3.51 4.81
C VAL A 116 -13.71 4.31 6.03
N GLU A 117 -12.77 4.67 6.92
CA GLU A 117 -13.05 5.48 8.11
C GLU A 117 -13.62 6.86 7.73
N MET A 118 -13.15 7.47 6.64
CA MET A 118 -13.65 8.76 6.14
C MET A 118 -15.10 8.66 5.66
N GLU A 119 -15.44 7.58 4.93
CA GLU A 119 -16.82 7.32 4.50
C GLU A 119 -17.73 7.04 5.69
N ASP A 120 -17.26 6.29 6.68
CA ASP A 120 -18.00 6.04 7.92
C ASP A 120 -18.23 7.31 8.73
N LEU A 121 -17.21 8.15 8.88
CA LEU A 121 -17.33 9.44 9.55
C LEU A 121 -18.30 10.37 8.79
N SER A 122 -18.22 10.40 7.46
CA SER A 122 -19.15 11.16 6.61
C SER A 122 -20.59 10.71 6.81
N TYR A 123 -20.81 9.38 6.87
CA TYR A 123 -22.11 8.81 7.17
C TYR A 123 -22.59 9.18 8.58
N GLU A 124 -21.74 9.08 9.61
CA GLU A 124 -22.09 9.44 10.99
C GLU A 124 -22.44 10.93 11.11
N ILE A 125 -21.69 11.82 10.44
CA ILE A 125 -21.99 13.25 10.37
C ILE A 125 -23.39 13.46 9.79
N LYS A 126 -23.72 12.82 8.67
CA LYS A 126 -25.03 12.91 8.03
C LYS A 126 -26.14 12.42 8.97
N GLN A 127 -25.93 11.29 9.65
CA GLN A 127 -26.88 10.73 10.62
C GLN A 127 -27.13 11.67 11.81
N ARG A 128 -26.10 12.38 12.30
CA ARG A 128 -26.23 13.35 13.41
C ARG A 128 -26.82 14.69 12.96
N LEU A 129 -26.66 15.07 11.69
CA LEU A 129 -27.26 16.28 11.12
C LEU A 129 -28.73 16.10 10.74
N ALA A 130 -29.15 14.86 10.51
CA ALA A 130 -30.54 14.52 10.22
C ALA A 130 -31.46 14.93 11.39
N LYS A 131 -32.49 15.72 11.07
CA LYS A 131 -33.43 16.30 12.03
C LYS A 131 -34.57 15.37 12.42
N ASN A 132 -34.82 14.35 11.60
CA ASN A 132 -35.91 13.40 11.74
C ASN A 132 -35.48 12.03 11.19
N ASP A 133 -36.28 11.00 11.46
CA ASP A 133 -35.96 9.63 11.06
C ASP A 133 -36.02 9.42 9.54
N GLU A 134 -36.83 10.21 8.82
CA GLU A 134 -36.88 10.17 7.36
C GLU A 134 -35.55 10.61 6.72
N GLU A 135 -34.94 11.68 7.21
CA GLU A 135 -33.60 12.14 6.77
C GLU A 135 -32.51 11.10 7.11
N LYS A 136 -32.64 10.39 8.22
CA LYS A 136 -31.72 9.29 8.58
C LYS A 136 -31.84 8.11 7.62
N ILE A 137 -33.07 7.70 7.28
CA ILE A 137 -33.31 6.61 6.33
C ILE A 137 -32.85 7.02 4.93
N LEU A 138 -33.09 8.27 4.51
CA LEU A 138 -32.60 8.80 3.24
C LEU A 138 -31.08 8.68 3.11
N THR A 139 -30.35 9.08 4.15
CA THR A 139 -28.88 9.02 4.14
C THR A 139 -28.36 7.59 4.20
N GLN A 140 -29.09 6.65 4.81
CA GLN A 140 -28.82 5.21 4.72
C GLN A 140 -29.08 4.66 3.31
N ALA A 141 -30.16 5.09 2.65
CA ALA A 141 -30.48 4.70 1.28
C ALA A 141 -29.41 5.18 0.28
N LEU A 142 -28.96 6.43 0.41
CA LEU A 142 -27.87 6.97 -0.42
C LEU A 142 -26.55 6.19 -0.24
N ARG A 143 -26.22 5.80 1.00
CA ARG A 143 -25.05 4.96 1.27
C ARG A 143 -25.19 3.58 0.62
N SER A 144 -26.37 2.99 0.71
CA SER A 144 -26.65 1.67 0.13
C SER A 144 -26.61 1.70 -1.40
N ILE A 145 -27.12 2.76 -2.04
CA ILE A 145 -27.03 2.95 -3.50
C ILE A 145 -25.57 3.05 -3.95
N LYS A 146 -24.74 3.87 -3.28
CA LYS A 146 -23.30 3.99 -3.60
C LYS A 146 -22.59 2.64 -3.46
N PHE A 147 -22.91 1.88 -2.42
CA PHE A 147 -22.39 0.52 -2.25
C PHE A 147 -22.83 -0.40 -3.40
N LEU A 148 -24.13 -0.44 -3.71
CA LEU A 148 -24.69 -1.29 -4.77
C LEU A 148 -24.06 -0.98 -6.13
N GLU A 149 -23.86 0.31 -6.45
CA GLU A 149 -23.15 0.73 -7.65
C GLU A 149 -21.73 0.14 -7.71
N GLY A 150 -20.97 0.22 -6.61
CA GLY A 150 -19.67 -0.45 -6.52
C GLY A 150 -19.78 -1.97 -6.64
N PHE A 151 -20.78 -2.57 -6.01
CA PHE A 151 -20.96 -4.02 -5.90
C PHE A 151 -21.27 -4.64 -7.26
N PHE A 152 -22.23 -4.07 -8.00
CA PHE A 152 -22.58 -4.51 -9.36
C PHE A 152 -21.47 -4.25 -10.37
N ASN A 153 -20.66 -3.21 -10.16
CA ASN A 153 -19.49 -2.94 -10.99
C ASN A 153 -18.24 -3.72 -10.57
N LEU A 154 -18.33 -4.61 -9.58
CA LEU A 154 -17.23 -5.44 -9.07
C LEU A 154 -16.05 -4.63 -8.48
N LYS A 155 -16.32 -3.40 -8.02
CA LYS A 155 -15.32 -2.41 -7.57
C LYS A 155 -15.20 -2.29 -6.05
N ILE A 156 -15.97 -3.05 -5.27
CA ILE A 156 -15.90 -2.95 -3.81
C ILE A 156 -14.63 -3.59 -3.23
N SER A 157 -14.16 -3.02 -2.14
CA SER A 157 -13.11 -3.56 -1.27
C SER A 157 -13.60 -4.74 -0.42
N ASN A 158 -12.69 -5.44 0.25
CA ASN A 158 -13.06 -6.49 1.21
C ASN A 158 -13.80 -5.90 2.40
N GLU A 159 -13.40 -4.72 2.86
CA GLU A 159 -14.01 -4.02 3.98
C GLU A 159 -15.47 -3.66 3.67
N GLU A 160 -15.74 -3.16 2.47
CA GLU A 160 -17.11 -2.88 2.01
C GLU A 160 -17.95 -4.15 1.86
N LEU A 161 -17.34 -5.25 1.38
CA LEU A 161 -18.02 -6.55 1.30
C LEU A 161 -18.40 -7.06 2.69
N ASP A 162 -17.49 -6.98 3.66
CA ASP A 162 -17.74 -7.41 5.04
C ASP A 162 -18.83 -6.55 5.70
N TYR A 163 -18.85 -5.24 5.42
CA TYR A 163 -19.93 -4.35 5.84
C TYR A 163 -21.29 -4.77 5.27
N TYR A 164 -21.35 -5.07 3.96
CA TYR A 164 -22.58 -5.53 3.30
C TYR A 164 -23.11 -6.83 3.89
N LEU A 165 -22.24 -7.82 4.12
CA LEU A 165 -22.63 -9.10 4.70
C LEU A 165 -23.29 -8.94 6.08
N GLN A 166 -22.97 -7.88 6.82
CA GLN A 166 -23.58 -7.54 8.11
C GLN A 166 -24.85 -6.68 7.98
N ASN A 167 -25.09 -6.04 6.83
CA ASN A 167 -26.14 -5.03 6.64
C ASN A 167 -27.02 -5.30 5.39
N LYS A 168 -27.17 -6.56 4.97
CA LYS A 168 -27.87 -6.95 3.73
C LYS A 168 -29.27 -6.35 3.58
N ALA A 169 -29.99 -6.21 4.70
CA ALA A 169 -31.36 -5.72 4.70
C ALA A 169 -31.51 -4.31 4.13
N SER A 170 -30.48 -3.46 4.19
CA SER A 170 -30.55 -2.10 3.63
C SER A 170 -30.24 -2.02 2.13
N CYS A 171 -29.99 -3.15 1.48
CA CYS A 171 -29.54 -3.20 0.09
C CYS A 171 -30.55 -3.85 -0.86
N ASN A 172 -31.70 -4.32 -0.36
CA ASN A 172 -32.74 -4.94 -1.18
C ASN A 172 -33.83 -3.93 -1.61
N ILE A 173 -34.61 -4.28 -2.63
CA ILE A 173 -35.71 -3.47 -3.14
C ILE A 173 -36.74 -3.19 -2.05
N ALA A 174 -37.02 -4.15 -1.17
CA ALA A 174 -38.00 -3.97 -0.10
C ALA A 174 -37.66 -2.79 0.83
N PHE A 175 -36.37 -2.58 1.15
CA PHE A 175 -35.92 -1.43 1.93
C PHE A 175 -36.18 -0.11 1.19
N PHE A 176 -35.82 -0.03 -0.09
CA PHE A 176 -36.04 1.18 -0.89
C PHE A 176 -37.52 1.46 -1.09
N GLU A 177 -38.33 0.43 -1.32
CA GLU A 177 -39.77 0.53 -1.49
C GLU A 177 -40.45 1.05 -0.23
N ALA A 178 -40.08 0.53 0.94
CA ALA A 178 -40.61 0.95 2.23
C ALA A 178 -40.34 2.43 2.52
N PHE A 179 -39.23 2.98 2.02
CA PHE A 179 -38.88 4.38 2.17
C PHE A 179 -39.47 5.28 1.07
N LEU A 180 -39.30 4.92 -0.20
CA LEU A 180 -39.63 5.78 -1.34
C LEU A 180 -41.13 5.90 -1.58
N LYS A 181 -41.93 4.84 -1.39
CA LYS A 181 -43.39 4.92 -1.62
C LYS A 181 -44.07 5.97 -0.73
N PRO A 182 -43.85 6.00 0.60
CA PRO A 182 -44.36 7.07 1.46
C PRO A 182 -43.80 8.45 1.09
N ALA A 183 -42.51 8.55 0.79
CA ALA A 183 -41.85 9.82 0.48
C ALA A 183 -42.38 10.46 -0.81
N ILE A 184 -42.53 9.69 -1.89
CA ILE A 184 -43.10 10.13 -3.18
C ILE A 184 -44.49 10.73 -2.97
N LYS A 185 -45.33 10.04 -2.19
CA LYS A 185 -46.68 10.53 -1.85
C LYS A 185 -46.65 11.78 -0.99
N LYS A 186 -45.78 11.83 0.03
CA LYS A 186 -45.68 12.95 0.97
C LYS A 186 -45.24 14.25 0.29
N TYR A 187 -44.29 14.16 -0.64
CA TYR A 187 -43.70 15.31 -1.32
C TYR A 187 -44.29 15.60 -2.70
N ASN A 188 -45.33 14.87 -3.12
CA ASN A 188 -45.97 14.99 -4.43
C ASN A 188 -44.94 14.91 -5.59
N LEU A 189 -44.01 13.96 -5.50
CA LEU A 189 -43.03 13.72 -6.55
C LEU A 189 -43.70 13.00 -7.72
N SER A 190 -43.44 13.44 -8.95
CA SER A 190 -44.02 12.87 -10.18
C SER A 190 -43.14 11.80 -10.83
N ASP A 191 -42.20 11.23 -10.08
CA ASP A 191 -41.20 10.31 -10.62
C ASP A 191 -41.73 8.87 -10.67
N PHE A 192 -41.52 8.21 -11.81
CA PHE A 192 -41.71 6.77 -11.93
C PHE A 192 -40.48 6.06 -11.38
N VAL A 193 -40.69 5.19 -10.40
CA VAL A 193 -39.67 4.30 -9.86
C VAL A 193 -40.11 2.86 -10.10
N ASP A 194 -39.31 2.12 -10.85
CA ASP A 194 -39.52 0.68 -11.07
C ASP A 194 -38.95 -0.12 -9.89
N PHE A 195 -39.83 -0.54 -8.98
CA PHE A 195 -39.47 -1.40 -7.85
C PHE A 195 -39.48 -2.88 -8.27
N ASN A 196 -38.69 -3.25 -9.27
CA ASN A 196 -38.60 -4.63 -9.76
C ASN A 196 -37.52 -5.42 -9.01
N PRO A 197 -37.87 -6.39 -8.13
CA PRO A 197 -36.90 -7.23 -7.42
C PRO A 197 -36.03 -8.08 -8.36
N SER A 198 -36.47 -8.30 -9.59
CA SER A 198 -35.69 -9.03 -10.60
C SER A 198 -34.43 -8.28 -11.03
N LEU A 199 -34.39 -6.95 -10.89
CA LEU A 199 -33.24 -6.13 -11.32
C LEU A 199 -32.11 -6.10 -10.28
N ILE A 200 -32.44 -6.05 -8.98
CA ILE A 200 -31.45 -5.94 -7.91
C ILE A 200 -31.41 -7.24 -7.11
N ASP A 201 -32.50 -7.58 -6.41
CA ASP A 201 -32.53 -8.67 -5.43
C ASP A 201 -32.12 -10.02 -6.02
N SER A 202 -32.56 -10.30 -7.26
CA SER A 202 -32.22 -11.56 -7.95
C SER A 202 -30.73 -11.66 -8.30
N HIS A 203 -30.08 -10.53 -8.59
CA HIS A 203 -28.65 -10.49 -8.92
C HIS A 203 -27.75 -10.27 -7.69
N LEU A 204 -28.29 -9.84 -6.54
CA LEU A 204 -27.51 -9.72 -5.30
C LEU A 204 -26.85 -11.05 -4.93
N GLN A 205 -27.59 -12.17 -5.03
CA GLN A 205 -27.03 -13.48 -4.72
C GLN A 205 -25.94 -13.90 -5.70
N GLU A 206 -26.08 -13.58 -6.99
CA GLU A 206 -25.08 -13.88 -8.02
C GLU A 206 -23.76 -13.13 -7.76
N ILE A 207 -23.83 -11.85 -7.43
CA ILE A 207 -22.64 -11.04 -7.09
C ILE A 207 -22.03 -11.52 -5.76
N GLU A 208 -22.86 -11.90 -4.77
CA GLU A 208 -22.35 -12.54 -3.55
C GLU A 208 -21.58 -13.82 -3.84
N ASP A 209 -22.10 -14.69 -4.71
CA ASP A 209 -21.45 -15.95 -5.08
C ASP A 209 -20.17 -15.72 -5.89
N PHE A 210 -20.14 -14.66 -6.71
CA PHE A 210 -18.89 -14.17 -7.31
C PHE A 210 -17.87 -13.83 -6.23
N TYR A 211 -18.21 -13.01 -5.24
CA TYR A 211 -17.27 -12.61 -4.18
C TYR A 211 -16.89 -13.76 -3.24
N LYS A 212 -17.78 -14.73 -2.99
CA LYS A 212 -17.42 -16.00 -2.33
C LYS A 212 -16.33 -16.72 -3.12
N THR A 213 -16.50 -16.83 -4.44
CA THR A 213 -15.50 -17.43 -5.33
C THR A 213 -14.19 -16.65 -5.31
N VAL A 214 -14.23 -15.32 -5.34
CA VAL A 214 -13.04 -14.47 -5.21
C VAL A 214 -12.31 -14.72 -3.89
N LYS A 215 -13.02 -14.82 -2.76
CA LYS A 215 -12.43 -15.18 -1.45
C LYS A 215 -11.86 -16.61 -1.45
N SER A 216 -12.50 -17.58 -2.09
CA SER A 216 -11.97 -18.95 -2.23
C SER A 216 -10.68 -19.00 -3.07
N ARG A 217 -10.49 -18.08 -4.02
CA ARG A 217 -9.22 -17.97 -4.78
C ARG A 217 -8.04 -17.64 -3.88
N ASP A 218 -8.23 -16.92 -2.77
CA ASP A 218 -7.14 -16.63 -1.81
C ASP A 218 -6.52 -17.92 -1.28
N GLN A 219 -7.37 -18.87 -0.86
CA GLN A 219 -6.93 -20.17 -0.35
C GLN A 219 -6.23 -21.00 -1.43
N ALA A 220 -6.76 -21.00 -2.66
CA ALA A 220 -6.15 -21.72 -3.77
C ALA A 220 -4.76 -21.14 -4.11
N MET A 221 -4.65 -19.80 -4.22
CA MET A 221 -3.38 -19.12 -4.49
C MET A 221 -2.35 -19.35 -3.38
N PHE A 222 -2.78 -19.28 -2.11
CA PHE A 222 -1.94 -19.58 -0.96
C PHE A 222 -1.43 -21.03 -0.98
N THR A 223 -2.33 -22.00 -1.18
CA THR A 223 -2.00 -23.43 -1.18
C THR A 223 -1.06 -23.79 -2.33
N ASN A 224 -1.32 -23.26 -3.53
CA ASN A 224 -0.45 -23.49 -4.68
C ASN A 224 0.93 -22.86 -4.47
N THR A 225 0.99 -21.64 -3.94
CA THR A 225 2.25 -20.94 -3.65
C THR A 225 3.09 -21.71 -2.65
N THR A 226 2.51 -22.10 -1.52
CA THR A 226 3.21 -22.83 -0.46
C THR A 226 3.63 -24.23 -0.90
N SER A 227 2.79 -24.93 -1.68
CA SER A 227 3.16 -26.22 -2.28
C SER A 227 4.38 -26.11 -3.21
N GLU A 228 4.45 -25.08 -4.04
CA GLU A 228 5.62 -24.86 -4.91
C GLU A 228 6.88 -24.47 -4.12
N VAL A 229 6.71 -23.70 -3.04
CA VAL A 229 7.80 -23.36 -2.11
C VAL A 229 8.42 -24.63 -1.51
N GLU A 230 7.58 -25.54 -1.02
CA GLU A 230 7.99 -26.82 -0.44
C GLU A 230 8.62 -27.76 -1.47
N LYS A 231 7.93 -27.99 -2.60
CA LYS A 231 8.40 -28.91 -3.67
C LYS A 231 9.76 -28.52 -4.22
N ARG A 232 10.00 -27.23 -4.41
CA ARG A 232 11.26 -26.71 -4.96
C ARG A 232 12.31 -26.45 -3.89
N ASN A 233 11.96 -26.63 -2.62
CA ASN A 233 12.80 -26.31 -1.46
C ASN A 233 13.40 -24.90 -1.55
N VAL A 234 12.56 -23.95 -1.98
CA VAL A 234 12.98 -22.56 -2.12
C VAL A 234 12.71 -21.85 -0.81
N ARG A 235 13.61 -20.98 -0.39
CA ARG A 235 13.38 -20.21 0.83
C ARG A 235 12.24 -19.19 0.64
N VAL A 236 11.87 -18.96 -0.63
CA VAL A 236 11.25 -17.72 -1.09
C VAL A 236 10.41 -17.86 -2.34
N ALA A 237 9.29 -17.15 -2.33
CA ALA A 237 8.44 -16.95 -3.49
C ALA A 237 7.93 -15.51 -3.54
N THR A 238 7.68 -15.04 -4.74
CA THR A 238 6.96 -13.81 -5.06
C THR A 238 5.61 -14.22 -5.59
N LEU A 239 4.55 -13.65 -5.05
CA LEU A 239 3.20 -13.87 -5.52
C LEU A 239 2.65 -12.54 -6.04
N ILE A 240 2.22 -12.51 -7.29
CA ILE A 240 1.57 -11.37 -7.92
C ILE A 240 0.08 -11.63 -8.03
N THR A 241 -0.72 -10.75 -7.42
CA THR A 241 -2.19 -10.83 -7.40
C THR A 241 -2.82 -9.45 -7.54
N GLY A 242 -4.12 -9.42 -7.85
CA GLY A 242 -4.92 -8.20 -7.75
C GLY A 242 -5.02 -7.69 -6.31
N GLY A 243 -5.15 -6.37 -6.13
CA GLY A 243 -5.16 -5.73 -4.81
C GLY A 243 -6.24 -6.22 -3.84
N PHE A 244 -7.35 -6.73 -4.37
CA PHE A 244 -8.40 -7.34 -3.57
C PHE A 244 -7.88 -8.55 -2.75
N HIS A 245 -6.94 -9.33 -3.26
CA HIS A 245 -6.49 -10.56 -2.62
C HIS A 245 -5.46 -10.32 -1.48
N THR A 246 -4.91 -9.12 -1.38
CA THR A 246 -3.85 -8.78 -0.41
C THR A 246 -4.26 -9.12 1.02
N GLN A 247 -5.45 -8.74 1.46
CA GLN A 247 -5.89 -8.96 2.84
C GLN A 247 -6.04 -10.45 3.16
N GLY A 248 -6.72 -11.21 2.29
CA GLY A 248 -6.94 -12.65 2.49
C GLY A 248 -5.63 -13.45 2.49
N ILE A 249 -4.74 -13.17 1.54
CA ILE A 249 -3.44 -13.84 1.43
C ILE A 249 -2.53 -13.51 2.61
N THR A 250 -2.41 -12.23 2.99
CA THR A 250 -1.53 -11.84 4.11
C THR A 250 -2.00 -12.40 5.44
N ARG A 251 -3.32 -12.51 5.66
CA ARG A 251 -3.88 -13.22 6.81
C ARG A 251 -3.45 -14.69 6.81
N LEU A 252 -3.63 -15.41 5.70
CA LEU A 252 -3.26 -16.83 5.58
C LEU A 252 -1.76 -17.05 5.82
N LEU A 253 -0.90 -16.19 5.25
CA LEU A 253 0.54 -16.23 5.47
C LEU A 253 0.89 -16.05 6.95
N LYS A 254 0.29 -15.05 7.61
CA LYS A 254 0.50 -14.78 9.03
C LYS A 254 0.05 -15.95 9.92
N GLU A 255 -1.15 -16.47 9.69
CA GLU A 255 -1.72 -17.61 10.44
C GLU A 255 -0.85 -18.88 10.33
N LYS A 256 -0.16 -19.05 9.19
CA LYS A 256 0.72 -20.20 8.94
C LYS A 256 2.20 -19.92 9.23
N GLY A 257 2.52 -18.76 9.81
CA GLY A 257 3.88 -18.43 10.25
C GLY A 257 4.86 -18.05 9.14
N TYR A 258 4.37 -17.70 7.94
CA TYR A 258 5.22 -17.18 6.87
C TYR A 258 5.52 -15.70 7.08
N SER A 259 6.77 -15.31 6.90
CA SER A 259 7.17 -13.91 6.78
C SER A 259 6.87 -13.40 5.38
N TYR A 260 6.31 -12.19 5.26
CA TYR A 260 5.92 -11.61 3.98
C TYR A 260 6.16 -10.09 3.93
N ILE A 261 6.30 -9.58 2.70
CA ILE A 261 6.35 -8.15 2.39
C ILE A 261 5.32 -7.90 1.29
N VAL A 262 4.48 -6.88 1.46
CA VAL A 262 3.51 -6.43 0.44
C VAL A 262 4.11 -5.24 -0.30
N ILE A 263 4.19 -5.34 -1.63
CA ILE A 263 4.56 -4.22 -2.50
C ILE A 263 3.33 -3.75 -3.27
N SER A 264 2.90 -2.53 -2.99
CA SER A 264 1.78 -1.86 -3.66
C SER A 264 2.29 -0.77 -4.59
N PRO A 265 2.42 -1.02 -5.91
CA PRO A 265 2.87 -0.01 -6.85
C PRO A 265 1.82 1.09 -7.01
N PHE A 266 2.26 2.34 -6.94
CA PHE A 266 1.39 3.49 -7.20
C PHE A 266 1.11 3.61 -8.71
N SER A 267 -0.17 3.64 -9.10
CA SER A 267 -0.59 3.92 -10.46
C SER A 267 -1.35 5.24 -10.53
N LYS A 268 -0.93 6.14 -11.44
CA LYS A 268 -1.67 7.38 -11.77
C LYS A 268 -2.65 7.18 -12.92
N THR A 269 -2.60 6.04 -13.61
CA THR A 269 -3.46 5.80 -14.77
C THR A 269 -4.85 5.45 -14.29
N GLU A 270 -5.86 6.09 -14.89
CA GLU A 270 -7.24 5.66 -14.76
C GLU A 270 -7.36 4.18 -15.12
N ILE A 271 -8.28 3.48 -14.45
CA ILE A 271 -8.53 2.07 -14.72
C ILE A 271 -9.15 1.99 -16.11
N ASP A 272 -8.47 1.32 -17.03
CA ASP A 272 -9.05 0.93 -18.31
C ASP A 272 -10.16 -0.11 -18.03
N GLU A 273 -11.40 0.36 -18.00
CA GLU A 273 -12.57 -0.46 -17.69
C GLU A 273 -12.77 -1.59 -18.70
N GLU A 274 -12.52 -1.32 -19.99
CA GLU A 274 -12.67 -2.33 -21.04
C GLU A 274 -11.68 -3.47 -20.83
N ASN A 275 -10.41 -3.13 -20.52
CA ASN A 275 -9.40 -4.11 -20.18
C ASN A 275 -9.71 -4.86 -18.86
N TYR A 276 -10.26 -4.17 -17.86
CA TYR A 276 -10.66 -4.79 -16.61
C TYR A 276 -11.77 -5.84 -16.81
N HIS A 277 -12.84 -5.49 -17.53
CA HIS A 277 -13.92 -6.42 -17.88
C HIS A 277 -13.43 -7.55 -18.81
N PHE A 278 -12.52 -7.25 -19.74
CA PHE A 278 -11.88 -8.26 -20.59
C PHE A 278 -11.20 -9.35 -19.76
N LEU A 279 -10.37 -8.96 -18.78
CA LEU A 279 -9.68 -9.90 -17.90
C LEU A 279 -10.65 -10.69 -17.00
N LEU A 280 -11.68 -10.01 -16.46
CA LEU A 280 -12.70 -10.66 -15.63
C LEU A 280 -13.53 -11.70 -16.38
N SER A 281 -13.72 -11.54 -17.70
CA SER A 281 -14.39 -12.53 -18.55
C SER A 281 -13.58 -13.82 -18.77
N GLY A 282 -12.41 -13.95 -18.14
CA GLY A 282 -11.52 -15.09 -18.26
C GLY A 282 -10.60 -15.04 -19.48
N LYS A 283 -10.66 -13.95 -20.27
CA LYS A 283 -9.74 -13.71 -21.39
C LYS A 283 -8.39 -13.25 -20.85
N ARG A 284 -7.30 -13.76 -21.43
CA ARG A 284 -5.93 -13.43 -21.01
C ARG A 284 -5.18 -12.71 -22.12
N LYS A 285 -4.41 -11.69 -21.75
CA LYS A 285 -3.43 -11.09 -22.68
C LYS A 285 -2.20 -12.00 -22.79
N PRO A 286 -1.60 -12.15 -23.98
CA PRO A 286 -0.30 -12.80 -24.15
C PRO A 286 0.76 -12.14 -23.25
N ILE A 287 1.66 -12.95 -22.68
CA ILE A 287 2.73 -12.43 -21.81
C ILE A 287 3.68 -11.51 -22.58
N GLU A 288 3.84 -11.76 -23.88
CA GLU A 288 4.67 -10.99 -24.80
C GLU A 288 4.13 -9.56 -24.97
N GLU A 289 2.81 -9.37 -24.94
CA GLU A 289 2.19 -8.05 -24.95
C GLU A 289 2.40 -7.32 -23.63
N LEU A 290 2.27 -8.03 -22.51
CA LEU A 290 2.54 -7.48 -21.18
C LEU A 290 4.01 -7.05 -21.04
N ILE A 291 4.95 -7.81 -21.59
CA ILE A 291 6.40 -7.54 -21.54
C ILE A 291 6.79 -6.35 -22.43
N LYS A 292 6.20 -6.19 -23.62
CA LYS A 292 6.49 -5.06 -24.51
C LYS A 292 6.16 -3.69 -23.89
N ASP A 293 5.16 -3.65 -23.01
CA ASP A 293 4.82 -2.44 -22.25
C ASP A 293 5.79 -2.16 -21.08
N LEU A 294 6.66 -3.11 -20.72
CA LEU A 294 7.68 -2.99 -19.66
C LEU A 294 8.98 -2.36 -20.12
N ASP A 295 9.29 -2.38 -21.43
CA ASP A 295 10.56 -1.87 -21.99
C ASP A 295 10.59 -0.33 -22.15
N LYS A 296 9.56 0.39 -21.68
CA LYS A 296 9.60 1.86 -21.64
C LYS A 296 10.35 2.31 -20.38
N PRO A 297 11.48 3.03 -20.50
CA PRO A 297 12.21 3.52 -19.33
C PRO A 297 11.30 4.43 -18.50
N SER A 298 11.05 4.05 -17.26
CA SER A 298 10.33 4.91 -16.33
C SER A 298 11.32 5.93 -15.76
N GLU A 299 11.38 7.11 -16.36
CA GLU A 299 12.02 8.26 -15.72
C GLU A 299 11.31 8.56 -14.39
N ASP A 300 12.13 8.62 -13.33
CA ASP A 300 11.96 9.39 -12.11
C ASP A 300 10.60 9.31 -11.37
N LYS A 301 10.38 8.20 -10.65
CA LYS A 301 9.19 7.99 -9.80
C LYS A 301 9.43 8.23 -8.30
N ALA A 302 10.67 8.18 -7.81
CA ALA A 302 10.99 8.45 -6.39
C ALA A 302 10.82 9.94 -6.03
N SER A 303 11.18 10.83 -6.94
CA SER A 303 11.08 12.30 -6.83
C SER A 303 9.62 12.82 -6.75
N GLN A 304 8.64 12.03 -7.19
CA GLN A 304 7.24 12.48 -7.30
C GLN A 304 6.41 12.26 -6.03
N VAL A 305 6.85 11.38 -5.12
CA VAL A 305 6.16 11.13 -3.85
C VAL A 305 6.59 12.15 -2.80
N SER A 306 7.87 12.53 -2.79
CA SER A 306 8.42 13.59 -1.91
C SER A 306 7.89 14.98 -2.25
N ALA A 307 7.61 15.25 -3.54
CA ALA A 307 7.08 16.53 -4.03
C ALA A 307 5.58 16.75 -3.75
N LYS A 308 4.85 15.71 -3.28
CA LYS A 308 3.40 15.77 -3.02
C LYS A 308 3.02 15.87 -1.55
N LEU A 309 4.01 15.84 -0.64
CA LEU A 309 3.81 16.20 0.76
C LEU A 309 3.62 17.72 0.85
N ARG A 310 2.69 18.16 1.72
CA ARG A 310 2.36 19.58 1.92
C ARG A 310 3.59 20.37 2.40
N VAL A 311 4.49 19.70 3.11
CA VAL A 311 5.89 20.07 3.25
C VAL A 311 6.72 19.26 2.25
N PRO A 312 7.20 19.85 1.15
CA PRO A 312 8.13 19.15 0.26
C PRO A 312 9.39 18.77 1.06
N LEU A 313 9.82 17.52 0.94
CA LEU A 313 11.08 17.03 1.48
C LEU A 313 12.26 17.58 0.66
N ASN A 314 12.40 18.91 0.60
CA ASN A 314 13.58 19.61 0.07
C ASN A 314 14.82 19.37 0.94
N SER A 315 14.71 18.54 1.98
CA SER A 315 15.82 17.98 2.74
C SER A 315 16.80 17.20 1.86
N ALA A 316 16.37 16.60 0.74
CA ALA A 316 17.26 15.81 -0.11
C ALA A 316 18.35 16.67 -0.81
N GLU A 317 18.05 17.92 -1.18
CA GLU A 317 19.03 18.80 -1.84
C GLU A 317 20.00 19.45 -0.85
N ARG A 318 19.54 19.80 0.35
CA ARG A 318 20.39 20.44 1.37
C ARG A 318 21.21 19.46 2.20
N LEU A 319 20.75 18.20 2.32
CA LEU A 319 21.52 17.12 2.94
C LEU A 319 22.63 16.57 2.01
N LYS A 320 22.58 16.85 0.70
CA LYS A 320 23.67 16.51 -0.24
C LYS A 320 25.00 17.15 0.17
N ASP A 321 24.96 18.41 0.61
CA ASP A 321 26.13 19.19 1.06
C ASP A 321 26.64 18.78 2.45
N ALA A 322 25.78 18.10 3.22
CA ALA A 322 26.07 17.58 4.54
C ALA A 322 26.71 16.18 4.49
N ILE A 323 26.18 15.32 3.60
CA ILE A 323 26.67 13.96 3.35
C ILE A 323 27.96 13.97 2.52
N SER A 324 28.22 15.01 1.72
CA SER A 324 29.52 15.18 1.06
C SER A 324 30.69 15.32 2.05
N ASN A 325 30.44 15.88 3.25
CA ASN A 325 31.45 15.93 4.33
C ASN A 325 31.66 14.57 5.01
N VAL A 326 30.68 13.67 4.95
CA VAL A 326 30.79 12.27 5.39
C VAL A 326 31.69 11.45 4.46
N THR A 327 31.80 11.83 3.17
CA THR A 327 32.62 11.15 2.16
C THR A 327 34.10 11.57 2.12
N ASN A 328 34.56 12.44 3.04
CA ASN A 328 35.98 12.86 3.11
C ASN A 328 36.91 11.83 3.80
N VAL A 329 36.41 10.64 4.15
CA VAL A 329 37.27 9.47 4.35
C VAL A 329 37.64 8.95 2.97
N SER A 330 38.93 8.84 2.69
CA SER A 330 39.49 8.48 1.38
C SER A 330 38.61 7.50 0.60
N PRO A 331 38.35 7.74 -0.71
CA PRO A 331 37.57 6.81 -1.52
C PRO A 331 38.35 5.50 -1.60
N ILE A 332 38.07 4.57 -0.69
CA ILE A 332 38.28 3.17 -0.98
C ILE A 332 37.27 2.90 -2.09
N LEU A 333 37.79 2.76 -3.30
CA LEU A 333 37.05 2.24 -4.44
C LEU A 333 36.33 0.97 -3.99
N LEU A 334 35.04 1.09 -3.68
CA LEU A 334 34.15 -0.03 -3.48
C LEU A 334 33.76 -0.54 -4.87
N TYR A 335 34.67 -1.28 -5.50
CA TYR A 335 34.22 -2.40 -6.29
C TYR A 335 33.63 -3.39 -5.27
N SER A 336 32.29 -3.44 -5.19
CA SER A 336 31.64 -4.65 -4.68
C SER A 336 32.06 -5.78 -5.62
N SER A 337 32.95 -6.65 -5.17
CA SER A 337 33.30 -7.89 -5.86
C SER A 337 32.13 -8.89 -5.86
N GLU A 338 31.05 -8.58 -5.13
CA GLU A 338 29.81 -9.33 -5.18
C GLU A 338 28.83 -8.65 -6.13
N LYS A 339 28.42 -9.41 -7.15
CA LYS A 339 27.40 -9.00 -8.11
C LYS A 339 26.07 -8.70 -7.37
N PRO A 340 25.26 -7.73 -7.83
CA PRO A 340 23.94 -7.40 -7.24
C PRO A 340 22.99 -8.60 -7.12
N GLU A 341 23.27 -9.65 -7.91
CA GLU A 341 22.62 -10.96 -7.98
C GLU A 341 22.53 -11.69 -6.62
N ALA A 342 23.40 -11.37 -5.65
CA ALA A 342 23.47 -12.11 -4.38
C ALA A 342 22.41 -11.71 -3.32
N TYR A 343 21.85 -10.49 -3.38
CA TYR A 343 21.03 -9.97 -2.27
C TYR A 343 19.60 -10.47 -2.23
N LEU A 344 19.04 -10.88 -3.37
CA LEU A 344 17.65 -11.33 -3.49
C LEU A 344 17.53 -12.84 -3.73
N THR A 345 18.66 -13.54 -3.88
CA THR A 345 18.74 -15.00 -3.96
C THR A 345 18.11 -15.60 -2.71
N GLY A 346 16.89 -16.10 -2.84
CA GLY A 346 16.11 -16.60 -1.72
C GLY A 346 15.49 -15.53 -0.79
N LYS A 347 14.91 -14.42 -1.30
CA LYS A 347 14.06 -13.40 -0.55
C LYS A 347 12.57 -13.23 -1.03
N VAL A 348 11.54 -13.46 -0.16
CA VAL A 348 10.06 -13.43 -0.43
C VAL A 348 9.60 -12.01 -0.73
N ILE A 349 8.95 -11.76 -1.86
CA ILE A 349 8.46 -10.41 -2.22
C ILE A 349 7.07 -10.51 -2.85
N ALA A 350 5.97 -10.11 -2.19
CA ALA A 350 4.66 -10.07 -2.84
C ALA A 350 4.48 -8.76 -3.60
N ILE A 351 4.01 -8.81 -4.85
CA ILE A 351 3.75 -7.61 -5.68
C ILE A 351 2.25 -7.52 -5.95
N GLN A 352 1.68 -6.34 -5.80
CA GLN A 352 0.28 -6.07 -6.08
C GLN A 352 0.12 -5.57 -7.53
N GLY A 353 -0.54 -6.35 -8.37
CA GLY A 353 -0.83 -6.03 -9.77
C GLY A 353 0.35 -6.25 -10.72
N ILE A 354 0.10 -6.86 -11.88
CA ILE A 354 1.08 -7.04 -12.97
C ILE A 354 0.99 -5.87 -13.99
N GLY A 355 0.05 -4.94 -13.81
CA GLY A 355 -0.04 -3.73 -14.63
C GLY A 355 1.20 -2.85 -14.52
N GLY A 356 1.28 -1.81 -15.37
CA GLY A 356 2.45 -0.97 -15.64
C GLY A 356 3.56 -0.97 -14.57
N THR A 357 3.32 -0.43 -13.37
CA THR A 357 4.37 -0.30 -12.35
C THR A 357 4.74 -1.61 -11.63
N GLY A 358 3.82 -2.56 -11.45
CA GLY A 358 4.15 -3.87 -10.84
C GLY A 358 4.85 -4.82 -11.81
N GLY A 359 4.56 -4.69 -13.11
CA GLY A 359 5.32 -5.32 -14.19
C GLY A 359 6.78 -4.87 -14.25
N LEU A 360 7.04 -3.57 -14.04
CA LEU A 360 8.41 -3.01 -14.06
C LEU A 360 9.32 -3.58 -12.95
N LEU A 361 8.74 -4.18 -11.91
CA LEU A 361 9.49 -4.81 -10.82
C LEU A 361 9.84 -6.27 -11.11
N LEU A 362 9.18 -6.94 -12.06
CA LEU A 362 9.44 -8.37 -12.35
C LEU A 362 10.88 -8.63 -12.78
N ARG A 363 11.38 -7.84 -13.74
CA ARG A 363 12.70 -8.06 -14.34
C ARG A 363 13.84 -7.84 -13.34
N PRO A 364 13.92 -6.73 -12.58
CA PRO A 364 14.93 -6.56 -11.54
C PRO A 364 14.87 -7.63 -10.44
N LEU A 365 13.67 -8.13 -10.11
CA LEU A 365 13.49 -9.15 -9.08
C LEU A 365 13.94 -10.53 -9.57
N LEU A 366 13.61 -10.90 -10.81
CA LEU A 366 14.07 -12.14 -11.45
C LEU A 366 15.58 -12.13 -11.67
N GLU A 367 16.15 -11.02 -12.17
CA GLU A 367 17.60 -10.84 -12.34
C GLU A 367 18.36 -10.87 -11.00
N GLY A 368 17.71 -10.48 -9.90
CA GLY A 368 18.23 -10.62 -8.54
C GLY A 368 18.10 -12.02 -7.92
N GLY A 369 17.46 -12.99 -8.59
CA GLY A 369 17.27 -14.35 -8.09
C GLY A 369 16.00 -14.57 -7.26
N ALA A 370 15.00 -13.69 -7.34
CA ALA A 370 13.68 -13.91 -6.77
C ALA A 370 12.83 -14.84 -7.66
N ILE A 371 11.95 -15.64 -7.06
CA ILE A 371 11.06 -16.56 -7.78
C ILE A 371 9.69 -15.93 -7.93
N VAL A 372 9.26 -15.64 -9.17
CA VAL A 372 7.98 -14.94 -9.42
C VAL A 372 6.86 -15.89 -9.82
N ILE A 373 5.78 -15.89 -9.04
CA ILE A 373 4.50 -16.57 -9.27
C ILE A 373 3.48 -15.48 -9.56
N ALA A 374 2.91 -15.46 -10.77
CA ALA A 374 1.93 -14.48 -11.17
C ALA A 374 0.56 -15.15 -11.33
N SER A 375 -0.49 -14.59 -10.73
CA SER A 375 -1.87 -14.93 -11.09
C SER A 375 -2.23 -14.27 -12.42
N ASP A 376 -3.16 -14.85 -13.17
CA ASP A 376 -3.71 -14.28 -14.42
C ASP A 376 -2.80 -14.31 -15.66
N VAL A 377 -1.78 -15.19 -15.69
CA VAL A 377 -0.89 -15.39 -16.85
C VAL A 377 -1.11 -16.77 -17.50
N ASP A 378 -1.08 -16.85 -18.83
CA ASP A 378 -1.21 -18.12 -19.57
C ASP A 378 -0.01 -19.05 -19.29
N PRO A 379 -0.22 -20.25 -18.69
CA PRO A 379 0.87 -21.17 -18.31
C PRO A 379 1.73 -21.63 -19.48
N ILE A 380 1.13 -21.78 -20.67
CA ILE A 380 1.82 -22.30 -21.86
C ILE A 380 2.81 -21.25 -22.38
N LYS A 381 2.43 -19.97 -22.33
CA LYS A 381 3.26 -18.85 -22.80
C LYS A 381 4.34 -18.44 -21.80
N VAL A 382 4.08 -18.59 -20.49
CA VAL A 382 5.10 -18.43 -19.44
C VAL A 382 6.27 -19.40 -19.67
N SER A 383 6.00 -20.66 -20.04
CA SER A 383 7.06 -21.64 -20.31
C SER A 383 7.86 -21.33 -21.59
N ALA A 384 7.27 -20.64 -22.56
CA ALA A 384 7.95 -20.23 -23.79
C ALA A 384 8.86 -19.01 -23.55
N ALA A 385 8.37 -17.99 -22.84
CA ALA A 385 9.15 -16.80 -22.48
C ALA A 385 10.35 -17.15 -21.56
N ILE A 386 10.20 -18.09 -20.62
CA ILE A 386 11.31 -18.57 -19.78
C ILE A 386 12.39 -19.30 -20.60
N LYS A 387 12.00 -19.98 -21.69
CA LYS A 387 12.95 -20.65 -22.59
C LYS A 387 13.75 -19.64 -23.41
N GLU A 388 13.11 -18.58 -23.87
CA GLU A 388 13.72 -17.49 -24.63
C GLU A 388 14.65 -16.62 -23.76
N PHE A 389 14.36 -16.50 -22.45
CA PHE A 389 15.22 -15.78 -21.49
C PHE A 389 16.47 -16.57 -21.06
N LYS A 390 16.52 -17.89 -21.32
CA LYS A 390 17.64 -18.78 -20.99
C LYS A 390 18.57 -19.06 -22.17
N SER A 391 18.17 -18.71 -23.39
CA SER A 391 19.01 -18.67 -24.60
C SER A 391 19.64 -17.30 -24.75
#